data_AF-A0A971RZA7-F1
#
_entry.id   AF-A0A971RZA7-F1
#
_cell.length_a   1.000
_cell.length_b   1.000
_cell.length_c   1.000
_cell.angle_alpha   90.00
_cell.angle_beta   90.00
_cell.angle_gamma   90.00
#
_symmetry.space_group_name_H-M   'P 1'
#
loop_
_entity.id
_entity.type
_entity.pdbx_description
1 polymer ?
#
loop_
_entity_poly.entity_id
_entity_poly.type
_entity_poly.pdbx_seq_one_letter_code
_entity_poly.pdbx_strand_id
1 'polypeptide(L)'
;MKKRKINWRKGFIKSSLIISIFLLLVLGVFVITGTASTGKTQQYIEVKVKPGDTLWAIADRYDNNQVDLRKLIYEIKKLNNINSIIYPGQVVKVPVY
;
A
#
# COMPACT_ATOMS: atom_id res chain seq x y z
N MET A 1 -59.60 17.39 34.52
CA MET A 1 -58.36 17.64 33.72
C MET A 1 -57.42 16.44 33.86
N LYS A 2 -57.06 15.76 32.76
CA LYS A 2 -56.27 14.50 32.78
C LYS A 2 -54.78 14.83 32.57
N LYS A 3 -53.94 14.67 33.59
CA LYS A 3 -52.49 14.96 33.51
C LYS A 3 -51.79 13.86 32.69
N ARG A 4 -51.28 14.21 31.49
CA ARG A 4 -50.46 13.31 30.66
C ARG A 4 -49.08 13.15 31.31
N LYS A 5 -48.76 11.94 31.81
CA LYS A 5 -47.40 11.58 32.24
C LYS A 5 -46.50 11.49 31.01
N ILE A 6 -45.57 12.44 30.86
CA ILE A 6 -44.60 12.45 29.77
C ILE A 6 -43.45 11.51 30.16
N ASN A 7 -43.32 10.41 29.43
CA ASN A 7 -42.34 9.36 29.71
C ASN A 7 -40.98 9.69 29.05
N TRP A 8 -40.31 10.73 29.56
CA TRP A 8 -39.03 11.23 29.04
C TRP A 8 -37.94 10.15 28.97
N ARG A 9 -37.91 9.22 29.94
CA ARG A 9 -36.90 8.15 30.02
C ARG A 9 -36.86 7.25 28.77
N LYS A 10 -38.00 7.01 28.10
CA LYS A 10 -38.05 6.17 26.89
C LYS A 10 -37.60 6.91 25.62
N GLY A 11 -37.73 8.25 25.60
CA GLY A 11 -37.25 9.09 24.50
C GLY A 11 -35.73 9.23 24.50
N PHE A 12 -35.14 9.42 25.68
CA PHE A 12 -33.67 9.51 25.86
C PHE A 12 -32.94 8.21 25.50
N ILE A 13 -33.50 7.04 25.83
CA ILE A 13 -32.89 5.75 25.47
C ILE A 13 -32.95 5.53 23.94
N LYS A 14 -34.08 5.87 23.30
CA LYS A 14 -34.24 5.74 21.85
C LYS A 14 -33.33 6.70 21.08
N SER A 15 -33.17 7.94 21.54
CA SER A 15 -32.24 8.89 20.90
C SER A 15 -30.77 8.48 21.09
N SER A 16 -30.41 7.95 22.26
CA SER A 16 -29.07 7.40 22.53
C SER A 16 -28.72 6.23 21.60
N LEU A 17 -29.68 5.34 21.30
CA LEU A 17 -29.48 4.24 20.34
C LEU A 17 -29.26 4.75 18.90
N ILE A 18 -30.00 5.78 18.48
CA ILE A 18 -29.86 6.39 17.15
C ILE A 18 -28.49 7.07 16.99
N ILE A 19 -28.03 7.79 18.02
CA ILE A 19 -26.71 8.44 18.02
C ILE A 19 -25.59 7.40 17.97
N SER A 20 -25.73 6.29 18.69
CA SER A 20 -24.75 5.20 18.66
C SER A 20 -24.65 4.53 17.29
N ILE A 21 -25.78 4.29 16.63
CA ILE A 21 -25.82 3.76 15.26
C ILE A 21 -25.21 4.74 14.25
N PHE A 22 -25.50 6.04 14.40
CA PHE A 22 -24.91 7.07 13.56
C PHE A 22 -23.39 7.15 13.75
N LEU A 23 -22.90 7.06 14.99
CA LEU A 23 -21.48 7.07 15.30
C LEU A 23 -20.75 5.84 14.75
N LEU A 24 -21.38 4.65 14.81
CA LEU A 24 -20.85 3.43 14.20
C LEU A 24 -20.77 3.54 12.67
N LEU A 25 -21.79 4.14 12.02
CA LEU A 25 -21.76 4.38 10.57
C LEU A 25 -20.64 5.34 10.17
N VAL A 26 -20.44 6.43 10.93
CA VAL A 26 -19.38 7.42 10.67
C VAL A 26 -17.99 6.79 10.82
N LEU A 27 -17.77 5.98 11.87
CA LEU A 27 -16.52 5.25 12.06
C LEU A 27 -16.26 4.23 10.95
N GLY A 28 -17.31 3.51 10.51
CA GLY A 28 -17.20 2.55 9.41
C GLY A 28 -16.76 3.19 8.10
N VAL A 29 -17.29 4.38 7.77
CA VAL A 29 -16.88 5.12 6.56
C VAL A 29 -15.41 5.55 6.66
N PHE A 30 -14.96 6.04 7.81
CA PHE A 30 -13.58 6.50 8.00
C PHE A 30 -12.53 5.38 7.78
N VAL A 31 -12.84 4.15 8.18
CA VAL A 31 -11.99 2.97 7.94
C VAL A 31 -11.85 2.66 6.44
N ILE A 32 -12.92 2.83 5.67
CA ILE A 32 -12.94 2.54 4.23
C ILE A 32 -12.15 3.61 3.45
N THR A 33 -12.28 4.90 3.79
CA THR A 33 -11.50 5.96 3.13
C THR A 33 -10.03 5.97 3.54
N GLY A 34 -9.69 5.55 4.76
CA GLY A 34 -8.31 5.51 5.25
C GLY A 34 -7.45 4.38 4.66
N THR A 35 -8.05 3.38 4.02
CA THR A 35 -7.36 2.21 3.47
C THR A 35 -7.16 2.24 1.95
N ALA A 36 -7.56 3.33 1.29
CA ALA A 36 -7.29 3.58 -0.12
C ALA A 36 -5.80 3.92 -0.33
N SER A 37 -4.94 2.92 -0.14
CA SER A 37 -3.58 2.94 -0.63
C SER A 37 -3.63 2.87 -2.17
N THR A 38 -3.70 4.04 -2.80
CA THR A 38 -3.38 4.23 -4.23
C THR A 38 -1.88 4.03 -4.46
N GLY A 39 -1.31 2.98 -3.88
CA GLY A 39 0.05 2.56 -4.14
C GLY A 39 0.07 2.01 -5.56
N LYS A 40 0.69 2.75 -6.48
CA LYS A 40 1.07 2.17 -7.78
C LYS A 40 1.80 0.87 -7.47
N THR A 41 1.21 -0.26 -7.83
CA THR A 41 1.89 -1.55 -7.73
C THR A 41 3.03 -1.51 -8.74
N GLN A 42 4.24 -1.20 -8.26
CA GLN A 42 5.42 -1.13 -9.10
C GLN A 42 5.63 -2.50 -9.71
N GLN A 43 5.45 -2.60 -11.03
CA GLN A 43 5.68 -3.84 -11.75
C GLN A 43 7.17 -4.13 -11.78
N TYR A 44 7.52 -5.40 -11.63
CA TYR A 44 8.89 -5.87 -11.69
C TYR A 44 8.95 -7.22 -12.38
N ILE A 45 10.12 -7.52 -12.92
CA ILE A 45 10.47 -8.84 -13.43
C ILE A 45 11.51 -9.48 -12.52
N GLU A 46 11.53 -10.81 -12.47
CA GLU A 46 12.53 -11.56 -11.71
C GLU A 46 13.64 -12.06 -12.62
N VAL A 47 14.87 -11.68 -12.30
CA VAL A 47 16.06 -12.00 -13.09
C VAL A 47 16.98 -12.88 -12.27
N LYS A 48 17.27 -14.08 -12.78
CA LYS A 48 18.27 -14.96 -12.18
C LYS A 48 19.68 -14.51 -12.61
N VAL A 49 20.51 -14.16 -11.63
CA VAL A 49 21.89 -13.71 -11.82
C VAL A 49 22.73 -14.86 -12.35
N LYS A 50 23.44 -14.64 -13.46
CA LYS A 50 24.37 -15.60 -14.06
C LYS A 50 25.82 -15.31 -13.64
N PRO A 51 26.73 -16.31 -13.73
CA PRO A 51 28.15 -16.05 -13.56
C PRO A 51 28.64 -14.93 -14.48
N GLY A 52 29.31 -13.92 -13.91
CA GLY A 52 29.81 -12.75 -14.64
C GLY A 52 28.81 -11.60 -14.80
N ASP A 53 27.54 -11.75 -14.39
CA ASP A 53 26.60 -10.64 -14.37
C ASP A 53 27.01 -9.59 -13.32
N THR A 54 26.82 -8.32 -13.67
CA THR A 54 26.91 -7.20 -12.73
C THR A 54 25.53 -6.56 -12.59
N LEU A 55 25.30 -5.88 -11.47
CA LEU A 55 24.06 -5.13 -11.27
C LEU A 55 23.85 -4.07 -12.36
N TRP A 56 24.95 -3.48 -12.85
CA TRP A 56 24.95 -2.54 -13.95
C TRP A 56 24.48 -3.19 -15.26
N ALA A 57 25.08 -4.31 -15.64
CA ALA A 57 24.69 -5.02 -16.87
C ALA A 57 23.26 -5.56 -16.80
N ILE A 58 22.78 -5.97 -15.62
CA ILE A 58 21.38 -6.35 -15.43
C ILE A 58 20.48 -5.13 -15.63
N ALA A 59 20.77 -4.01 -14.98
CA ALA A 59 19.98 -2.80 -15.11
C ALA A 59 19.94 -2.32 -16.57
N ASP A 60 21.08 -2.29 -17.27
CA ASP A 60 21.22 -1.81 -18.65
C ASP A 60 20.43 -2.68 -19.64
N ARG A 61 20.38 -4.00 -19.43
CA ARG A 61 19.58 -4.91 -20.26
C ARG A 61 18.07 -4.67 -20.17
N TYR A 62 17.59 -4.11 -19.06
CA TYR A 62 16.17 -3.89 -18.80
C TYR A 62 15.81 -2.40 -18.70
N ASP A 63 16.78 -1.52 -18.89
CA ASP A 63 16.54 -0.10 -19.08
C ASP A 63 15.97 0.06 -20.50
N ASN A 64 14.66 0.28 -20.59
CA ASN A 64 13.99 0.58 -21.86
C ASN A 64 14.33 2.00 -22.37
N ASN A 65 15.49 2.57 -22.01
CA ASN A 65 15.91 3.96 -22.22
C ASN A 65 14.91 5.00 -21.68
N GLN A 66 14.08 4.60 -20.72
CA GLN A 66 13.05 5.48 -20.14
C GLN A 66 13.54 6.19 -18.88
N VAL A 67 14.56 5.65 -18.21
CA VAL A 67 15.00 6.11 -16.89
C VAL A 67 16.51 6.21 -16.85
N ASP A 68 17.04 7.13 -16.04
CA ASP A 68 18.47 7.17 -15.75
C ASP A 68 18.91 5.86 -15.09
N LEU A 69 19.88 5.18 -15.71
CA LEU A 69 20.43 3.90 -15.25
C LEU A 69 20.87 3.93 -13.78
N ARG A 70 21.38 5.06 -13.28
CA ARG A 70 21.75 5.20 -11.86
C ARG A 70 20.55 5.15 -10.93
N LYS A 71 19.42 5.73 -11.35
CA LYS A 71 18.15 5.65 -10.61
C LYS A 71 17.62 4.22 -10.64
N LEU A 72 17.68 3.56 -11.79
CA LEU A 72 17.25 2.16 -11.92
C LEU A 72 18.06 1.25 -10.99
N ILE A 73 19.39 1.38 -10.97
CA ILE A 73 20.25 0.63 -10.06
C ILE A 73 19.88 0.91 -8.59
N TYR A 74 19.64 2.17 -8.23
CA TYR A 74 19.20 2.52 -6.87
C TYR A 74 17.86 1.86 -6.50
N GLU A 75 16.90 1.83 -7.43
CA GLU A 75 15.61 1.19 -7.21
C GLU A 75 15.73 -0.33 -7.11
N ILE A 76 16.53 -0.98 -7.96
CA ILE A 76 16.81 -2.42 -7.85
C ILE A 76 17.38 -2.74 -6.47
N LYS A 77 18.33 -1.93 -5.98
CA LYS A 77 18.90 -2.10 -4.63
C LYS A 77 17.85 -2.05 -3.54
N LYS A 78 17.02 -1.00 -3.58
CA LYS A 78 15.94 -0.78 -2.61
C LYS A 78 14.89 -1.89 -2.66
N LEU A 79 14.48 -2.30 -3.86
CA LEU A 79 13.45 -3.32 -4.09
C LEU A 79 13.87 -4.69 -3.57
N ASN A 80 15.17 -5.02 -3.66
CA ASN A 80 15.70 -6.32 -3.24
C ASN A 80 16.36 -6.30 -1.86
N ASN A 81 16.43 -5.13 -1.20
CA ASN A 81 17.21 -4.93 0.02
C ASN A 81 18.68 -5.38 -0.13
N ILE A 82 19.30 -5.06 -1.27
CA ILE A 82 20.69 -5.38 -1.57
C ILE A 82 21.54 -4.13 -1.73
N ASN A 83 22.84 -4.29 -1.53
CA ASN A 83 23.84 -3.26 -1.85
C ASN A 83 24.27 -3.41 -3.31
N SER A 84 25.56 -3.37 -3.62
CA SER A 84 26.06 -3.49 -5.00
C SER A 84 26.47 -4.91 -5.40
N ILE A 85 26.53 -5.84 -4.44
CA ILE A 85 27.04 -7.20 -4.65
C ILE A 85 25.87 -8.13 -4.92
N ILE A 86 25.99 -8.91 -5.99
CA ILE A 86 25.06 -9.96 -6.40
C ILE A 86 25.84 -11.26 -6.65
N TYR A 87 25.18 -12.39 -6.45
CA TYR A 87 25.81 -13.70 -6.59
C TYR A 87 25.13 -14.55 -7.66
N PRO A 88 25.87 -15.37 -8.42
CA PRO A 88 25.27 -16.31 -9.37
C PRO A 88 24.23 -17.22 -8.69
N GLY A 89 23.08 -17.37 -9.34
CA GLY A 89 21.94 -18.13 -8.79
C GLY A 89 20.96 -17.30 -7.97
N GLN A 90 21.34 -16.10 -7.53
CA GLN A 90 20.43 -15.16 -6.86
C GLN A 90 19.33 -14.71 -7.81
N VAL A 91 18.12 -14.50 -7.29
CA VAL A 91 17.02 -13.87 -8.03
C VAL A 91 16.93 -12.41 -7.61
N VAL A 92 16.97 -11.50 -8.58
CA VAL A 92 16.90 -10.05 -8.38
C VAL A 92 15.67 -9.52 -9.10
N LYS A 93 14.85 -8.76 -8.39
CA LYS A 93 13.68 -8.05 -8.92
C LYS A 93 14.13 -6.77 -9.61
N VAL A 94 13.73 -6.58 -10.86
CA VAL A 94 14.06 -5.38 -11.63
C VAL A 94 12.76 -4.65 -11.96
N PRO A 95 12.59 -3.38 -11.55
CA PRO A 95 11.38 -2.63 -11.88
C PRO A 95 11.30 -2.35 -13.37
N VAL A 96 10.08 -2.39 -13.91
CA VAL A 96 9.78 -2.11 -15.31
C VAL A 96 8.78 -0.96 -15.42
N TYR A 97 8.95 -0.12 -16.44
CA TYR A 97 8.11 1.04 -16.75
C TYR A 97 7.53 0.94 -18.15
#